data_AF-A0A093DR73-F1
#
_entry.id   AF-A0A093DR73-F1
#
_cell.length_a   1.000
_cell.length_b   1.000
_cell.length_c   1.000
_cell.angle_alpha   90.00
_cell.angle_beta   90.00
_cell.angle_gamma   90.00
#
_symmetry.space_group_name_H-M   'P 1'
#
loop_
_entity.id
_entity.type
_entity.pdbx_description
1 polymer ?
#
loop_
_entity_poly.entity_id
_entity_poly.type
_entity_poly.pdbx_seq_one_letter_code
_entity_poly.pdbx_strand_id
1 'polypeptide(L)'
;RENLKKHGVCIRVLGDLPLLPLDIQELIAQAVLATRNYNKCFLNVCFAYTSRHEISNAVREMAWGVEQGLLEPSDVSESLLDKCLYTSNSPDPDLLIRTSGEVRLSDFLLWQTSHSCLVFQSVLWPEYSFWNLCEAILRFQMNYNALQKARDSYMEERRRQQMERDQAYVTKKLQQEGFASHGDSRRRRTLLQKCTAMREERIQGFLQALEHKRADFFERLCTVSA
;
A
#
# COMPACT_ATOMS: atom_id res chain seq x y z
N ARG A 1 -11.97 25.20 -6.51
CA ARG A 1 -10.66 24.99 -7.21
C ARG A 1 -9.55 25.88 -6.65
N GLU A 2 -9.74 27.20 -6.51
CA GLU A 2 -8.70 28.12 -5.99
C GLU A 2 -8.17 27.76 -4.59
N ASN A 3 -9.05 27.39 -3.65
CA ASN A 3 -8.62 26.99 -2.31
C ASN A 3 -7.74 25.74 -2.30
N LEU A 4 -7.98 24.75 -3.16
CA LEU A 4 -7.17 23.53 -3.24
C LEU A 4 -5.75 23.85 -3.75
N LYS A 5 -5.67 24.70 -4.77
CA LYS A 5 -4.38 25.17 -5.33
C LYS A 5 -3.60 26.00 -4.32
N LYS A 6 -4.27 26.93 -3.62
CA LYS A 6 -3.65 27.76 -2.57
C LYS A 6 -3.05 26.92 -1.44
N HIS A 7 -3.77 25.89 -1.00
CA HIS A 7 -3.36 25.04 0.12
C HIS A 7 -2.57 23.79 -0.31
N GLY A 8 -2.41 23.54 -1.61
CA GLY A 8 -1.63 22.40 -2.14
C GLY A 8 -2.20 21.04 -1.72
N VAL A 9 -3.52 20.87 -1.79
CA VAL A 9 -4.20 19.64 -1.37
C VAL A 9 -4.30 18.64 -2.52
N CYS A 10 -3.57 17.53 -2.45
CA CYS A 10 -3.68 16.40 -3.35
C CYS A 10 -4.88 15.52 -2.94
N ILE A 11 -5.86 15.38 -3.84
CA ILE A 11 -7.03 14.52 -3.63
C ILE A 11 -6.80 13.20 -4.37
N ARG A 12 -6.98 12.10 -3.66
CA ARG A 12 -6.97 10.74 -4.21
C ARG A 12 -8.28 10.07 -3.87
N VAL A 13 -8.86 9.32 -4.81
CA VAL A 13 -10.07 8.53 -4.57
C VAL A 13 -9.73 7.07 -4.75
N LEU A 14 -10.01 6.26 -3.73
CA LEU A 14 -9.56 4.88 -3.60
C LEU A 14 -10.77 3.95 -3.54
N GLY A 15 -10.80 2.90 -4.36
CA GLY A 15 -11.89 1.93 -4.39
C GLY A 15 -12.08 1.29 -5.77
N ASP A 16 -13.12 0.49 -5.91
CA ASP A 16 -13.51 -0.11 -7.18
C ASP A 16 -14.37 0.89 -7.97
N LEU A 17 -13.69 1.93 -8.50
CA LEU A 17 -14.32 3.05 -9.19
C LEU A 17 -15.17 2.66 -10.41
N PRO A 18 -14.85 1.60 -11.18
CA PRO A 18 -15.73 1.11 -12.24
C PRO A 18 -17.15 0.74 -11.81
N LEU A 19 -17.41 0.49 -10.52
CA LEU A 19 -18.76 0.25 -10.00
C LEU A 19 -19.64 1.50 -9.95
N LEU A 20 -19.03 2.69 -10.09
CA LEU A 20 -19.75 3.96 -10.01
C LEU A 20 -20.38 4.32 -11.36
N PRO A 21 -21.43 5.17 -11.37
CA PRO A 21 -21.93 5.79 -12.60
C PRO A 21 -20.81 6.54 -13.35
N LEU A 22 -20.86 6.51 -14.69
CA LEU A 22 -19.80 7.05 -15.54
C LEU A 22 -19.54 8.56 -15.29
N ASP A 23 -20.61 9.34 -15.11
CA ASP A 23 -20.54 10.76 -14.78
C ASP A 23 -19.76 11.02 -13.47
N ILE A 24 -19.94 10.15 -12.47
CA ILE A 24 -19.19 10.22 -11.21
C ILE A 24 -17.73 9.81 -11.41
N GLN A 25 -17.45 8.79 -12.21
CA GLN A 25 -16.08 8.37 -12.54
C GLN A 25 -15.31 9.51 -13.23
N GLU A 26 -15.94 10.20 -14.19
CA GLU A 26 -15.35 11.33 -14.91
C GLU A 26 -15.05 12.51 -13.97
N LEU A 27 -15.98 12.86 -13.06
CA LEU A 27 -15.78 13.90 -12.06
C LEU A 27 -14.63 13.57 -11.10
N ILE A 28 -14.53 12.31 -10.67
CA ILE A 28 -13.42 11.82 -9.83
C ILE A 28 -12.10 11.96 -10.60
N ALA A 29 -12.04 11.50 -11.85
CA ALA A 29 -10.83 11.57 -12.67
C ALA A 29 -10.34 13.01 -12.83
N GLN A 30 -11.24 13.95 -13.11
CA GLN A 30 -10.92 15.38 -13.19
C GLN A 30 -10.34 15.92 -11.88
N ALA A 31 -10.92 15.56 -10.73
CA ALA A 31 -10.46 16.04 -9.42
C ALA A 31 -9.07 15.47 -9.05
N VAL A 32 -8.86 14.18 -9.29
CA VAL A 32 -7.57 13.50 -9.05
C VAL A 32 -6.49 14.08 -9.96
N LEU A 33 -6.73 14.18 -11.27
CA LEU A 33 -5.75 14.70 -12.22
C LEU A 33 -5.43 16.18 -11.96
N ALA A 34 -6.42 17.01 -11.61
CA ALA A 34 -6.21 18.43 -11.32
C ALA A 34 -5.32 18.68 -10.09
N THR A 35 -5.28 17.73 -9.15
CA THR A 35 -4.55 17.88 -7.87
C THR A 35 -3.34 16.95 -7.73
N ARG A 36 -3.03 16.12 -8.75
CA ARG A 36 -1.97 15.09 -8.71
C ARG A 36 -0.58 15.61 -8.37
N ASN A 37 -0.27 16.85 -8.77
CA ASN A 37 1.04 17.47 -8.58
C ASN A 37 1.13 18.29 -7.27
N TYR A 38 0.08 18.32 -6.45
CA TYR A 38 0.11 19.03 -5.17
C TYR A 38 0.74 18.16 -4.08
N ASN A 39 1.45 18.76 -3.12
CA ASN A 39 2.31 18.02 -2.19
C ASN A 39 2.29 18.55 -0.74
N LYS A 40 1.39 19.48 -0.39
CA LYS A 40 1.35 20.05 0.97
C LYS A 40 0.46 19.25 1.92
N CYS A 41 -0.66 18.74 1.41
CA CYS A 41 -1.62 17.93 2.17
C CYS A 41 -2.21 16.87 1.26
N PHE A 42 -2.52 15.69 1.80
CA PHE A 42 -3.07 14.57 1.07
C PHE A 42 -4.40 14.17 1.68
N LEU A 43 -5.44 14.08 0.85
CA LEU A 43 -6.76 13.60 1.23
C LEU A 43 -7.09 12.36 0.40
N ASN A 44 -7.17 11.22 1.07
CA ASN A 44 -7.62 9.97 0.49
C ASN A 44 -9.10 9.76 0.79
N VAL A 45 -9.95 9.75 -0.23
CA VAL A 45 -11.38 9.46 -0.12
C VAL A 45 -11.61 8.02 -0.55
N CYS A 46 -11.97 7.14 0.38
CA CYS A 46 -12.34 5.77 0.05
C CYS A 46 -13.81 5.72 -0.40
N PHE A 47 -14.06 5.38 -1.67
CA PHE A 47 -15.39 5.43 -2.29
C PHE A 47 -15.61 4.19 -3.15
N ALA A 48 -16.76 3.51 -3.00
CA ALA A 48 -16.94 2.13 -3.49
C ALA A 48 -15.77 1.22 -3.04
N TYR A 49 -15.43 1.30 -1.75
CA TYR A 49 -14.22 0.69 -1.18
C TYR A 49 -14.55 -0.35 -0.11
N THR A 50 -13.84 -1.47 -0.15
CA THR A 50 -13.68 -2.40 0.98
C THR A 50 -12.23 -2.91 1.00
N SER A 51 -11.70 -3.19 2.19
CA SER A 51 -10.32 -3.64 2.34
C SER A 51 -10.10 -5.02 1.73
N ARG A 52 -11.06 -5.93 1.85
CA ARG A 52 -11.01 -7.24 1.16
C ARG A 52 -10.92 -7.08 -0.35
N HIS A 53 -11.70 -6.17 -0.94
CA HIS A 53 -11.64 -5.93 -2.38
C HIS A 53 -10.26 -5.36 -2.76
N GLU A 54 -9.75 -4.37 -2.03
CA GLU A 54 -8.41 -3.81 -2.26
C GLU A 54 -7.31 -4.88 -2.20
N ILE A 55 -7.31 -5.73 -1.17
CA ILE A 55 -6.33 -6.83 -1.03
C ILE A 55 -6.45 -7.81 -2.20
N SER A 56 -7.67 -8.20 -2.57
CA SER A 56 -7.89 -9.08 -3.72
C SER A 56 -7.41 -8.46 -5.04
N ASN A 57 -7.57 -7.14 -5.19
CA ASN A 57 -7.08 -6.41 -6.35
C ASN A 57 -5.54 -6.36 -6.36
N ALA A 58 -4.91 -6.06 -5.23
CA ALA A 58 -3.45 -6.06 -5.11
C ALA A 58 -2.83 -7.40 -5.51
N VAL A 59 -3.46 -8.52 -5.09
CA VAL A 59 -3.04 -9.87 -5.52
C VAL A 59 -3.25 -10.07 -7.03
N ARG A 60 -4.37 -9.61 -7.58
CA ARG A 60 -4.64 -9.67 -9.03
C ARG A 60 -3.63 -8.88 -9.84
N GLU A 61 -3.21 -7.70 -9.38
CA GLU A 61 -2.17 -6.90 -10.04
C GLU A 61 -0.82 -7.63 -10.06
N MET A 62 -0.43 -8.27 -8.96
CA MET A 62 0.77 -9.10 -8.94
C MET A 62 0.65 -10.32 -9.87
N ALA A 63 -0.51 -10.98 -9.91
CA ALA A 63 -0.76 -12.10 -10.82
C ALA A 63 -0.69 -11.68 -12.29
N TRP A 64 -1.24 -10.51 -12.63
CA TRP A 64 -1.07 -9.89 -13.94
C TRP A 64 0.42 -9.63 -14.24
N GLY A 65 1.18 -9.10 -13.28
CA GLY A 65 2.63 -8.92 -13.45
C GLY A 65 3.39 -10.21 -13.76
N VAL A 66 2.98 -11.33 -13.15
CA VAL A 66 3.53 -12.66 -13.46
C VAL A 66 3.14 -13.13 -14.85
N GLU A 67 1.86 -12.97 -15.25
CA GLU A 67 1.36 -13.33 -16.58
C GLU A 67 2.09 -12.55 -17.70
N GLN A 68 2.37 -11.26 -17.46
CA GLN A 68 3.12 -10.40 -18.39
C GLN A 68 4.64 -10.66 -18.37
N GLY A 69 5.14 -11.57 -17.54
CA GLY A 69 6.58 -11.84 -17.40
C GLY A 69 7.38 -10.72 -16.72
N LEU A 70 6.71 -9.77 -16.08
CA LEU A 70 7.34 -8.67 -15.33
C LEU A 70 7.79 -9.12 -13.93
N LEU A 71 7.13 -10.12 -13.37
CA LEU A 71 7.41 -10.71 -12.07
C LEU A 71 7.62 -12.23 -12.18
N GLU A 72 8.44 -12.77 -11.29
CA GLU A 72 8.42 -14.20 -10.99
C GLU A 72 7.48 -14.48 -9.80
N PRO A 73 6.84 -15.66 -9.69
CA PRO A 73 6.03 -16.02 -8.52
C PRO A 73 6.78 -15.90 -7.18
N SER A 74 8.11 -16.09 -7.20
CA SER A 74 8.99 -15.92 -6.04
C SER A 74 9.20 -14.46 -5.60
N ASP A 75 8.84 -13.50 -6.43
CA ASP A 75 8.95 -12.07 -6.11
C ASP A 75 7.78 -11.58 -5.24
N VAL A 76 6.69 -12.34 -5.18
CA VAL A 76 5.51 -12.04 -4.37
C VAL A 76 5.88 -12.02 -2.90
N SER A 77 5.66 -10.88 -2.27
CA SER A 77 5.97 -10.65 -0.86
C SER A 77 4.98 -9.68 -0.26
N GLU A 78 4.95 -9.61 1.06
CA GLU A 78 4.17 -8.61 1.79
C GLU A 78 4.53 -7.18 1.35
N SER A 79 5.82 -6.91 1.08
CA SER A 79 6.27 -5.58 0.64
C SER A 79 5.81 -5.23 -0.77
N LEU A 80 5.70 -6.22 -1.65
CA LEU A 80 5.16 -6.00 -2.98
C LEU A 80 3.64 -5.79 -2.91
N LEU A 81 2.95 -6.53 -2.04
CA LEU A 81 1.51 -6.35 -1.80
C LEU A 81 1.21 -4.93 -1.32
N ASP A 82 1.97 -4.39 -0.34
CA ASP A 82 1.86 -3.01 0.15
C ASP A 82 1.83 -1.99 -1.01
N LYS A 83 2.71 -2.19 -1.98
CA LYS A 83 2.85 -1.31 -3.15
C LYS A 83 1.75 -1.49 -4.20
N CYS A 84 1.01 -2.59 -4.14
CA CYS A 84 -0.11 -2.90 -5.04
C CYS A 84 -1.47 -2.46 -4.49
N LEU A 85 -1.56 -2.08 -3.21
CA LEU A 85 -2.77 -1.50 -2.62
C LEU A 85 -3.14 -0.17 -3.28
N TYR A 86 -4.39 0.28 -3.12
CA TYR A 86 -4.81 1.61 -3.56
C TYR A 86 -4.10 2.69 -2.75
N THR A 87 -3.77 2.39 -1.49
CA THR A 87 -3.04 3.28 -0.57
C THR A 87 -1.53 3.31 -0.78
N SER A 88 -0.97 2.70 -1.84
CA SER A 88 0.49 2.52 -2.02
C SER A 88 1.33 3.81 -1.94
N ASN A 89 0.71 4.96 -2.20
CA ASN A 89 1.35 6.28 -2.17
C ASN A 89 1.18 7.00 -0.82
N SER A 90 0.75 6.29 0.22
CA SER A 90 0.55 6.79 1.57
C SER A 90 1.23 5.87 2.57
N PRO A 91 1.80 6.40 3.66
CA PRO A 91 2.20 5.56 4.79
C PRO A 91 0.95 4.97 5.45
N ASP A 92 1.15 3.90 6.21
CA ASP A 92 0.11 3.33 7.05
C ASP A 92 -0.42 4.38 8.04
N PRO A 93 -1.74 4.41 8.32
CA PRO A 93 -2.29 5.36 9.29
C PRO A 93 -1.70 5.15 10.68
N ASP A 94 -1.32 6.22 11.36
CA ASP A 94 -0.94 6.12 12.78
C ASP A 94 -2.14 5.91 13.71
N LEU A 95 -3.28 6.45 13.31
CA LEU A 95 -4.49 6.54 14.10
C LEU A 95 -5.69 6.25 13.21
N LEU A 96 -6.51 5.27 13.59
CA LEU A 96 -7.81 5.00 12.99
C LEU A 96 -8.91 5.39 13.98
N ILE A 97 -9.70 6.38 13.60
CA ILE A 97 -10.83 6.88 14.39
C ILE A 97 -12.13 6.36 13.79
N ARG A 98 -12.98 5.78 14.63
CA ARG A 98 -14.35 5.42 14.27
C ARG A 98 -15.34 6.05 15.24
N THR A 99 -16.30 6.78 14.68
CA THR A 99 -17.39 7.45 15.39
C THR A 99 -18.60 6.52 15.56
N SER A 100 -19.69 7.06 16.09
CA SER A 100 -21.00 6.41 16.28
C SER A 100 -21.05 5.24 17.28
N GLY A 101 -20.02 5.06 18.11
CA GLY A 101 -20.01 4.08 19.20
C GLY A 101 -19.78 2.63 18.76
N GLU A 102 -19.51 2.40 17.48
CA GLU A 102 -19.37 1.07 16.91
C GLU A 102 -17.95 0.55 17.06
N VAL A 103 -17.78 -0.65 17.64
CA VAL A 103 -16.47 -1.26 17.94
C VAL A 103 -16.08 -2.34 16.92
N ARG A 104 -16.15 -2.00 15.64
CA ARG A 104 -15.72 -2.85 14.51
C ARG A 104 -14.95 -2.03 13.48
N LEU A 105 -14.25 -2.68 12.55
CA LEU A 105 -13.57 -1.96 11.45
C LEU A 105 -14.44 -1.81 10.19
N SER A 106 -15.49 -2.62 10.04
CA SER A 106 -16.38 -2.60 8.86
C SER A 106 -15.63 -2.67 7.53
N ASP A 107 -14.65 -3.58 7.43
CA ASP A 107 -13.89 -3.83 6.20
C ASP A 107 -13.14 -2.58 5.69
N PHE A 108 -12.60 -1.78 6.62
CA PHE A 108 -11.87 -0.55 6.31
C PHE A 108 -10.40 -0.67 6.72
N LEU A 109 -9.51 -0.43 5.75
CA LEU A 109 -8.04 -0.41 5.89
C LEU A 109 -7.46 -1.54 6.77
N LEU A 110 -7.94 -2.78 6.63
CA LEU A 110 -7.59 -3.90 7.51
C LEU A 110 -6.10 -4.21 7.48
N TRP A 111 -5.49 -4.10 6.29
CA TRP A 111 -4.07 -4.33 6.09
C TRP A 111 -3.24 -3.21 6.72
N GLN A 112 -3.54 -1.98 6.33
CA GLN A 112 -2.78 -0.78 6.68
C GLN A 112 -2.89 -0.45 8.18
N THR A 113 -3.98 -0.85 8.85
CA THR A 113 -4.22 -0.51 10.26
C THR A 113 -3.86 -1.58 11.26
N SER A 114 -3.13 -2.62 10.83
CA SER A 114 -2.70 -3.74 11.68
C SER A 114 -1.90 -3.29 12.92
N HIS A 115 -1.13 -2.20 12.81
CA HIS A 115 -0.31 -1.63 13.89
C HIS A 115 -0.63 -0.14 14.12
N SER A 116 -1.88 0.26 13.92
CA SER A 116 -2.35 1.62 14.20
C SER A 116 -2.97 1.72 15.59
N CYS A 117 -3.03 2.94 16.14
CA CYS A 117 -3.87 3.21 17.30
C CYS A 117 -5.35 3.20 16.86
N LEU A 118 -6.16 2.35 17.48
CA LEU A 118 -7.60 2.28 17.22
C LEU A 118 -8.35 3.11 18.25
N VAL A 119 -9.16 4.08 17.81
CA VAL A 119 -9.96 4.93 18.69
C VAL A 119 -11.43 4.88 18.27
N PHE A 120 -12.25 4.30 19.14
CA PHE A 120 -13.70 4.25 18.99
C PHE A 120 -14.34 5.31 19.89
N GLN A 121 -15.14 6.21 19.31
CA GLN A 121 -15.83 7.29 20.00
C GLN A 121 -17.34 7.22 19.74
N SER A 122 -18.14 7.49 20.76
CA SER A 122 -19.60 7.42 20.69
C SER A 122 -20.26 8.57 19.92
N VAL A 123 -19.57 9.71 19.79
CA VAL A 123 -20.05 10.90 19.06
C VAL A 123 -20.43 10.56 17.62
N LEU A 124 -21.51 11.15 17.11
CA LEU A 124 -21.92 10.98 15.71
C LEU A 124 -20.98 11.79 14.80
N TRP A 125 -20.76 11.31 13.56
CA TRP A 125 -19.86 12.00 12.62
C TRP A 125 -20.21 13.49 12.38
N PRO A 126 -21.48 13.88 12.16
CA PRO A 126 -21.83 15.30 11.99
C PRO A 126 -21.58 16.17 13.22
N GLU A 127 -21.44 15.56 14.40
CA GLU A 127 -21.21 16.23 15.69
C GLU A 127 -19.74 16.22 16.11
N TYR A 128 -18.85 15.67 15.26
CA TYR A 128 -17.43 15.51 15.58
C TYR A 128 -16.73 16.87 15.73
N SER A 129 -16.16 17.11 16.91
CA SER A 129 -15.51 18.38 17.24
C SER A 129 -13.99 18.26 17.24
N PHE A 130 -13.31 19.41 17.23
CA PHE A 130 -11.86 19.50 17.43
C PHE A 130 -11.40 18.77 18.70
N TRP A 131 -12.19 18.84 19.79
CA TRP A 131 -11.85 18.19 21.05
C TRP A 131 -11.87 16.65 20.96
N ASN A 132 -12.75 16.09 20.13
CA ASN A 132 -12.77 14.65 19.89
C ASN A 132 -11.49 14.19 19.16
N LEU A 133 -11.01 14.99 18.21
CA LEU A 133 -9.73 14.74 17.54
C LEU A 133 -8.56 14.84 18.53
N CYS A 134 -8.54 15.86 19.40
CA CYS A 134 -7.51 15.99 20.44
C CYS A 134 -7.48 14.77 21.38
N GLU A 135 -8.64 14.27 21.80
CA GLU A 135 -8.71 13.04 22.60
C GLU A 135 -8.10 11.85 21.86
N ALA A 136 -8.40 11.68 20.57
CA ALA A 136 -7.86 10.59 19.77
C ALA A 136 -6.33 10.70 19.60
N ILE A 137 -5.80 11.92 19.42
CA ILE A 137 -4.36 12.17 19.38
C ILE A 137 -3.70 11.85 20.73
N LEU A 138 -4.33 12.22 21.86
CA LEU A 138 -3.82 11.88 23.19
C LEU A 138 -3.75 10.35 23.38
N ARG A 139 -4.77 9.61 22.95
CA ARG A 139 -4.75 8.14 22.98
C ARG A 139 -3.61 7.56 22.13
N PHE A 140 -3.35 8.13 20.96
CA PHE A 140 -2.19 7.75 20.15
C PHE A 140 -0.88 8.00 20.89
N GLN A 141 -0.69 9.19 21.46
CA GLN A 141 0.52 9.54 22.21
C GLN A 141 0.76 8.61 23.41
N MET A 142 -0.30 8.23 24.13
CA MET A 142 -0.21 7.28 25.25
C MET A 142 0.24 5.88 24.80
N ASN A 143 -0.15 5.45 23.60
CA ASN A 143 0.18 4.12 23.06
C ASN A 143 1.45 4.11 22.18
N TYR A 144 2.00 5.28 21.86
CA TYR A 144 3.07 5.45 20.86
C TYR A 144 4.27 4.52 21.10
N ASN A 145 4.80 4.47 22.32
CA ASN A 145 5.98 3.66 22.62
C ASN A 145 5.74 2.15 22.42
N ALA A 146 4.56 1.66 22.83
CA ALA A 146 4.20 0.25 22.68
C ALA A 146 3.97 -0.11 21.21
N LEU A 147 3.26 0.76 20.47
CA LEU A 147 3.04 0.61 19.03
C LEU A 147 4.35 0.63 18.25
N GLN A 148 5.23 1.59 18.55
CA GLN A 148 6.53 1.71 17.89
C GLN A 148 7.37 0.45 18.09
N LYS A 149 7.46 -0.05 19.33
CA LYS A 149 8.18 -1.30 19.62
C LYS A 149 7.60 -2.50 18.87
N ALA A 150 6.28 -2.60 18.76
CA ALA A 150 5.61 -3.65 18.00
C ALA A 150 5.93 -3.56 16.50
N ARG A 151 5.84 -2.36 15.92
CA ARG A 151 6.21 -2.08 14.51
C ARG A 151 7.66 -2.46 14.23
N ASP A 152 8.59 -2.03 15.08
CA ASP A 152 10.02 -2.31 14.90
C ASP A 152 10.31 -3.81 14.98
N SER A 153 9.71 -4.51 15.95
CA SER A 153 9.86 -5.96 16.10
C SER A 153 9.32 -6.72 14.90
N TYR A 154 8.16 -6.29 14.38
CA TYR A 154 7.54 -6.89 13.20
C TYR A 154 8.38 -6.67 11.95
N MET A 155 8.91 -5.46 11.74
CA MET A 155 9.78 -5.15 10.61
C MET A 155 11.08 -5.96 10.65
N GLU A 156 11.67 -6.16 11.83
CA GLU A 156 12.88 -6.97 11.97
C GLU A 156 12.61 -8.45 11.67
N GLU A 157 11.49 -8.98 12.16
CA GLU A 157 11.06 -10.34 11.84
C GLU A 157 10.80 -10.54 10.34
N ARG A 158 10.15 -9.58 9.68
CA ARG A 158 9.98 -9.59 8.21
C ARG A 158 11.32 -9.62 7.47
N ARG A 159 12.30 -8.81 7.87
CA ARG A 159 13.64 -8.80 7.26
C ARG A 159 14.34 -10.14 7.44
N ARG A 160 14.25 -10.72 8.64
CA ARG A 160 14.82 -12.04 8.96
C ARG A 160 14.23 -13.13 8.08
N GLN A 161 12.91 -13.20 7.98
CA GLN A 161 12.21 -14.18 7.13
C GLN A 161 12.57 -14.02 5.65
N GLN A 162 12.71 -12.77 5.16
CA GLN A 162 13.13 -12.52 3.79
C GLN A 162 14.56 -13.01 3.53
N MET A 163 15.48 -12.76 4.46
CA MET A 163 16.86 -13.23 4.37
C MET A 163 16.94 -14.76 4.37
N GLU A 164 16.17 -15.43 5.23
CA GLU A 164 16.09 -16.89 5.29
C GLU A 164 15.56 -17.48 3.96
N ARG A 165 14.53 -16.87 3.37
CA ARG A 165 14.01 -17.26 2.04
C ARG A 165 15.05 -17.11 0.93
N ASP A 166 15.77 -15.99 0.91
CA ASP A 166 16.80 -15.71 -0.10
C ASP A 166 17.96 -16.71 0.01
N GLN A 167 18.39 -17.04 1.24
CA GLN A 167 19.40 -18.06 1.49
C GLN A 167 18.94 -19.45 1.06
N ALA A 168 17.69 -19.82 1.35
CA ALA A 168 17.12 -21.10 0.93
C ALA A 168 17.05 -21.22 -0.60
N TYR A 169 16.64 -20.16 -1.29
CA TYR A 169 16.60 -20.09 -2.75
C TYR A 169 18.00 -20.30 -3.37
N VAL A 170 19.01 -19.57 -2.90
CA VAL A 170 20.40 -19.71 -3.38
C VAL A 170 20.95 -21.11 -3.12
N THR A 171 20.64 -21.69 -1.95
CA THR A 171 21.07 -23.05 -1.59
C THR A 171 20.48 -24.08 -2.55
N LYS A 172 19.18 -23.98 -2.86
CA LYS A 172 18.50 -24.86 -3.82
C LYS A 172 19.11 -24.75 -5.22
N LYS A 173 19.42 -23.53 -5.66
CA LYS A 173 20.05 -23.27 -6.97
C LYS A 173 21.45 -23.88 -7.07
N LEU A 174 22.27 -23.73 -6.02
CA LEU A 174 23.61 -24.34 -5.96
C LEU A 174 23.57 -25.88 -5.98
N GLN A 175 22.58 -26.48 -5.32
CA GLN A 175 22.36 -27.93 -5.35
C GLN A 175 21.98 -28.42 -6.75
N GLN A 176 21.11 -27.69 -7.47
CA GLN A 176 20.73 -28.01 -8.85
C GLN A 176 21.92 -27.91 -9.82
N GLU A 177 22.86 -26.99 -9.57
CA GLU A 177 24.08 -26.84 -10.35
C GLU A 177 25.19 -27.86 -9.97
N GLY A 178 24.93 -28.80 -9.06
CA GLY A 178 25.84 -29.89 -8.72
C GLY A 178 27.00 -29.54 -7.78
N PHE A 179 26.95 -28.39 -7.10
CA PHE A 179 28.01 -27.94 -6.19
C PHE A 179 27.77 -28.37 -4.73
N ALA A 180 28.77 -29.00 -4.11
CA ALA A 180 28.71 -29.45 -2.71
C ALA A 180 28.62 -28.29 -1.70
N SER A 181 27.90 -28.51 -0.59
CA SER A 181 27.52 -27.48 0.38
C SER A 181 28.64 -26.94 1.28
N HIS A 182 29.90 -27.33 1.06
CA HIS A 182 31.03 -26.96 1.90
C HIS A 182 32.16 -26.39 1.05
N GLY A 183 32.28 -25.06 0.96
CA GLY A 183 33.52 -24.47 0.46
C GLY A 183 33.50 -22.98 0.10
N ASP A 184 32.41 -22.45 -0.46
CA ASP A 184 32.51 -21.15 -1.15
C ASP A 184 31.56 -20.07 -0.60
N SER A 185 31.85 -19.62 0.64
CA SER A 185 31.12 -18.53 1.31
C SER A 185 31.10 -17.23 0.48
N ARG A 186 32.15 -16.99 -0.30
CA ARG A 186 32.25 -15.82 -1.19
C ARG A 186 31.26 -15.95 -2.35
N ARG A 187 31.22 -17.10 -3.03
CA ARG A 187 30.28 -17.36 -4.13
C ARG A 187 28.82 -17.33 -3.67
N ARG A 188 28.49 -17.87 -2.50
CA ARG A 188 27.14 -17.75 -1.91
C ARG A 188 26.72 -16.30 -1.73
N ARG A 189 27.60 -15.46 -1.18
CA ARG A 189 27.34 -14.03 -0.99
C ARG A 189 27.10 -13.32 -2.32
N THR A 190 27.92 -13.60 -3.33
CA THR A 190 27.77 -13.02 -4.67
C THR A 190 26.45 -13.45 -5.33
N LEU A 191 26.08 -14.72 -5.23
CA LEU A 191 24.81 -15.21 -5.77
C LEU A 191 23.61 -14.59 -5.07
N LEU A 192 23.65 -14.46 -3.74
CA LEU A 192 22.59 -13.82 -2.97
C LEU A 192 22.41 -12.36 -3.40
N GLN A 193 23.51 -11.59 -3.49
CA GLN A 193 23.47 -10.21 -3.99
C GLN A 193 22.88 -10.11 -5.40
N LYS A 194 23.28 -11.01 -6.30
CA LYS A 194 22.75 -11.05 -7.67
C LYS A 194 21.26 -11.37 -7.69
N CYS A 195 20.80 -12.33 -6.89
CA CYS A 195 19.38 -12.70 -6.83
C CYS A 195 18.53 -11.55 -6.27
N THR A 196 18.99 -10.89 -5.20
CA THR A 196 18.31 -9.72 -4.63
C THR A 196 18.21 -8.59 -5.65
N ALA A 197 19.32 -8.26 -6.33
CA ALA A 197 19.34 -7.20 -7.34
C ALA A 197 18.40 -7.49 -8.52
N MET A 198 18.40 -8.72 -9.04
CA MET A 198 17.49 -9.12 -10.12
C MET A 198 16.02 -9.04 -9.71
N ARG A 199 15.69 -9.44 -8.48
CA ARG A 199 14.33 -9.29 -7.94
C ARG A 199 13.94 -7.82 -7.82
N GLU A 200 14.82 -6.98 -7.30
CA GLU A 200 14.57 -5.54 -7.16
C GLU A 200 14.34 -4.87 -8.52
N GLU A 201 15.13 -5.23 -9.53
CA GLU A 201 14.97 -4.75 -10.91
C GLU A 201 13.61 -5.13 -11.48
N ARG A 202 13.21 -6.41 -11.37
CA ARG A 202 11.89 -6.88 -11.81
C ARG A 202 10.74 -6.17 -11.09
N ILE A 203 10.82 -6.08 -9.76
CA ILE A 203 9.83 -5.38 -8.95
C ILE A 203 9.71 -3.92 -9.40
N GLN A 204 10.84 -3.24 -9.63
CA GLN A 204 10.82 -1.85 -10.06
C GLN A 204 10.19 -1.68 -11.44
N GLY A 205 10.51 -2.55 -12.39
CA GLY A 205 9.89 -2.57 -13.72
C GLY A 205 8.38 -2.81 -13.65
N PHE A 206 7.95 -3.78 -12.84
CA PHE A 206 6.53 -4.06 -12.60
C PHE A 206 5.80 -2.85 -11.99
N LEU A 207 6.37 -2.20 -10.98
CA LEU A 207 5.75 -1.05 -10.33
C LEU A 207 5.57 0.14 -11.28
N GLN A 208 6.54 0.38 -12.16
CA GLN A 208 6.42 1.40 -13.21
C GLN A 208 5.28 1.08 -14.19
N ALA A 209 5.18 -0.17 -14.62
CA ALA A 209 4.09 -0.61 -15.50
C ALA A 209 2.72 -0.50 -14.81
N LEU A 210 2.63 -0.84 -13.52
CA LEU A 210 1.43 -0.72 -12.72
C LEU A 210 1.01 0.75 -12.53
N GLU A 211 1.96 1.64 -12.26
CA GLU A 211 1.70 3.07 -12.15
C GLU A 211 1.19 3.66 -13.47
N HIS A 212 1.79 3.26 -14.60
CA HIS A 212 1.32 3.66 -15.92
C HIS A 212 -0.11 3.17 -16.20
N LYS A 213 -0.41 1.90 -15.91
CA LYS A 213 -1.76 1.32 -16.04
C LYS A 213 -2.80 2.10 -15.22
N ARG A 214 -2.44 2.51 -13.99
CA ARG A 214 -3.31 3.30 -13.11
C ARG A 214 -3.53 4.73 -13.63
N ALA A 215 -2.48 5.39 -14.14
CA ALA A 215 -2.59 6.73 -14.71
C ALA A 215 -3.47 6.73 -15.97
N ASP A 216 -3.27 5.75 -16.85
CA ASP A 216 -4.02 5.58 -18.10
C ASP A 216 -5.52 5.34 -17.87
N PHE A 217 -5.93 4.76 -16.74
CA PHE A 217 -7.34 4.67 -16.36
C PHE A 217 -7.99 6.05 -16.21
N PHE A 218 -7.37 6.95 -15.45
CA PHE A 218 -7.92 8.30 -15.21
C PHE A 218 -7.83 9.18 -16.46
N GLU A 219 -6.74 9.08 -17.22
CA GLU A 219 -6.55 9.87 -18.44
C GLU A 219 -7.60 9.49 -19.50
N ARG A 220 -7.91 8.21 -19.68
CA ARG A 220 -8.97 7.76 -20.60
C ARG A 220 -10.34 8.32 -20.21
N LEU A 221 -10.71 8.28 -18.93
CA LEU A 221 -11.99 8.82 -18.46
C LEU A 221 -12.16 10.32 -18.75
N CYS A 222 -11.09 11.11 -18.78
CA CYS A 222 -11.19 12.52 -19.12
C CYS A 222 -11.20 12.81 -20.63
N THR A 223 -10.81 11.86 -21.48
CA THR A 223 -10.80 12.03 -22.96
C THR A 223 -12.13 11.71 -23.62
N VAL A 224 -12.99 10.90 -22.99
CA VAL A 224 -14.31 10.52 -23.52
C VAL A 224 -15.32 11.67 -23.41
N SER A 225 -15.10 12.63 -22.50
CA SER A 225 -15.98 13.77 -22.26
C SER A 225 -15.60 15.06 -23.01
N ALA A 226 -14.60 15.01 -23.91
CA ALA A 226 -14.11 16.16 -24.70
C ALA A 226 -14.57 16.07 -26.15
#